data_AF-A0AAN7FYY7-F1
#
_entry.id   AF-A0AAN7FYY7-F1
#
_cell.length_a   1.000
_cell.length_b   1.000
_cell.length_c   1.000
_cell.angle_alpha   90.00
_cell.angle_beta   90.00
_cell.angle_gamma   90.00
#
_symmetry.space_group_name_H-M   'P 1'
#
loop_
_entity.id
_entity.type
_entity.pdbx_description
1 polymer ?
#
loop_
_entity_poly.entity_id
_entity_poly.type
_entity_poly.pdbx_seq_one_letter_code
_entity_poly.pdbx_strand_id
1 'polypeptide(L)'
;MDGHQVPQQMVIEVGETFKRILEETGKVRDEHTDDLSVLQAISIVLDRLPELRQEGLAHEVLQWYLCRLEAWFAADADMISLQSWDQEHVLSGGHGLMVQGYDPIIKALAKDIDIRLNHRVTKISSGCNKVMVTVEDGTSFVADAAILTVPLGILKAKFIEFEPKLPDWKVAAISDLGVGNENKIALRFDKVFWPNVEFLGVVAPNSYACGYFLNLHKATGHPVLVYMAAGRFAYDLEKLSNESTVDFVMSQLKKMFPDATEPVQYLVTRWGTDPNSLGSYSYDLVGMPEDVYERLRAPLGNLFFGGEAVSLENQGSVHGAYSAGVMAAENCQKLLLKKLGDIEMFPLGSIRDEILKDSVPLQISRM
;
A
#
# COMPACT_ATOMS: atom_id res chain seq x y z
N MET A 1 29.63 2.88 1.89
CA MET A 1 29.39 4.14 1.15
C MET A 1 30.27 5.24 1.71
N ASP A 2 31.00 5.88 0.81
CA ASP A 2 31.97 6.96 1.04
C ASP A 2 31.38 8.36 0.80
N GLY A 3 30.09 8.44 0.45
CA GLY A 3 29.38 9.69 0.21
C GLY A 3 29.48 10.24 -1.21
N HIS A 4 30.20 9.56 -2.11
CA HIS A 4 30.31 10.00 -3.50
C HIS A 4 29.04 9.70 -4.30
N GLN A 5 28.71 10.61 -5.22
CA GLN A 5 27.60 10.41 -6.14
C GLN A 5 27.88 9.26 -7.11
N VAL A 6 26.95 8.31 -7.20
CA VAL A 6 27.01 7.24 -8.20
C VAL A 6 26.90 7.86 -9.61
N PRO A 7 27.76 7.48 -10.57
CA PRO A 7 27.66 7.97 -11.94
C PRO A 7 26.29 7.70 -12.54
N GLN A 8 25.63 8.73 -13.07
CA GLN A 8 24.27 8.59 -13.62
C GLN A 8 24.16 7.54 -14.73
N GLN A 9 25.20 7.45 -15.57
CA GLN A 9 25.26 6.45 -16.65
C GLN A 9 25.20 5.01 -16.10
N MET A 10 25.89 4.73 -14.99
CA MET A 10 25.83 3.43 -14.31
C MET A 10 24.43 3.14 -13.78
N VAL A 11 23.77 4.14 -13.20
CA VAL A 11 22.39 3.98 -12.71
C VAL A 11 21.46 3.59 -13.86
N ILE A 12 21.56 4.25 -15.01
CA ILE A 12 20.76 3.94 -16.20
C ILE A 12 21.04 2.52 -16.71
N GLU A 13 22.31 2.15 -16.88
CA GLU A 13 22.72 0.83 -17.41
C GLU A 13 22.29 -0.33 -16.49
N VAL A 14 22.43 -0.15 -15.18
CA VAL A 14 21.97 -1.14 -14.19
C VAL A 14 20.44 -1.19 -14.17
N GLY A 15 19.75 -0.06 -14.37
CA GLY A 15 18.30 -0.03 -14.49
C GLY A 15 17.77 -0.84 -15.68
N GLU A 16 18.40 -0.71 -16.85
CA GLU A 16 18.07 -1.55 -18.02
C GLU A 16 18.39 -3.03 -17.76
N THR A 17 19.48 -3.31 -17.04
CA THR A 17 19.81 -4.68 -16.63
C THR A 17 18.75 -5.25 -15.69
N PHE A 18 18.30 -4.48 -14.69
CA PHE A 18 17.26 -4.88 -13.76
C PHE A 18 15.93 -5.14 -14.49
N LYS A 19 15.58 -4.28 -15.45
CA LYS A 19 14.41 -4.50 -16.31
C LYS A 19 14.52 -5.81 -17.09
N ARG A 20 15.68 -6.09 -17.70
CA ARG A 20 15.93 -7.37 -18.39
C ARG A 20 15.83 -8.56 -17.43
N ILE A 21 16.32 -8.44 -16.19
CA ILE A 21 16.16 -9.48 -15.16
C ILE A 21 14.67 -9.76 -14.93
N LEU A 22 13.86 -8.72 -14.71
CA LEU A 22 12.42 -8.85 -14.48
C LEU A 22 11.69 -9.47 -15.69
N GLU A 23 12.04 -9.08 -16.91
CA GLU A 23 11.50 -9.71 -18.14
C GLU A 23 11.80 -11.22 -18.19
N GLU A 24 13.02 -11.64 -17.80
CA GLU A 24 13.40 -13.05 -17.74
C GLU A 24 12.71 -13.80 -16.59
N THR A 25 12.32 -13.12 -15.50
CA THR A 25 11.50 -13.76 -14.45
C THR A 25 10.13 -14.19 -14.97
N GLY A 26 9.60 -13.52 -16.00
CA GLY A 26 8.37 -13.95 -16.68
C GLY A 26 8.50 -15.33 -17.33
N LYS A 27 9.68 -15.67 -17.89
CA LYS A 27 9.93 -17.03 -18.41
C LYS A 27 10.04 -18.05 -17.28
N VAL A 28 10.66 -17.67 -16.17
CA VAL A 28 10.71 -18.52 -14.97
C VAL A 28 9.29 -18.81 -14.47
N ARG A 29 8.41 -17.81 -14.45
CA ARG A 29 6.98 -17.97 -14.11
C ARG A 29 6.29 -18.99 -15.01
N ASP A 30 6.45 -18.87 -16.33
CA ASP A 30 5.77 -19.74 -17.29
C ASP A 30 6.26 -21.21 -17.24
N GLU A 31 7.47 -21.44 -16.73
CA GLU A 31 8.08 -22.77 -16.59
C GLU A 31 7.69 -23.50 -15.29
N HIS A 32 7.19 -22.78 -14.27
CA HIS A 32 6.89 -23.35 -12.95
C HIS A 32 5.38 -23.45 -12.72
N THR A 33 4.93 -24.61 -12.26
CA THR A 33 3.51 -24.82 -11.90
C THR A 33 3.17 -24.22 -10.54
N ASP A 34 4.11 -24.27 -9.61
CA ASP A 34 3.96 -23.69 -8.28
C ASP A 34 4.47 -22.25 -8.31
N ASP A 35 3.81 -21.38 -7.54
CA ASP A 35 4.24 -19.99 -7.41
C ASP A 35 5.59 -19.88 -6.68
N LEU A 36 6.38 -18.89 -7.08
CA LEU A 36 7.68 -18.57 -6.52
C LEU A 36 7.65 -17.13 -6.01
N SER A 37 8.55 -16.80 -5.10
CA SER A 37 8.81 -15.39 -4.80
C SER A 37 9.54 -14.70 -5.95
N VAL A 38 9.35 -13.39 -6.08
CA VAL A 38 10.14 -12.54 -6.99
C VAL A 38 11.65 -12.72 -6.73
N LEU A 39 12.09 -12.81 -5.47
CA LEU A 39 13.49 -13.04 -5.13
C LEU A 39 14.02 -14.39 -5.63
N GLN A 40 13.25 -15.46 -5.48
CA GLN A 40 13.63 -16.79 -6.00
C GLN A 40 13.75 -16.75 -7.53
N ALA A 41 12.81 -16.09 -8.21
CA ALA A 41 12.85 -15.95 -9.66
C ALA A 41 14.08 -15.16 -10.13
N ILE A 42 14.40 -14.05 -9.47
CA ILE A 42 15.63 -13.27 -9.75
C ILE A 42 16.87 -14.13 -9.55
N SER A 43 16.93 -14.93 -8.48
CA SER A 43 18.06 -15.85 -8.26
C SER A 43 18.22 -16.86 -9.40
N ILE A 44 17.12 -17.47 -9.84
CA ILE A 44 17.12 -18.43 -10.97
C ILE A 44 17.61 -17.74 -12.26
N VAL A 45 17.14 -16.51 -12.54
CA VAL A 45 17.59 -15.74 -13.71
C VAL A 45 19.09 -15.47 -13.64
N LEU A 46 19.62 -15.04 -12.49
CA LEU A 46 21.05 -14.73 -12.32
C LEU A 46 21.95 -15.99 -12.34
N ASP A 47 21.40 -17.16 -12.03
CA ASP A 47 22.09 -18.44 -12.20
C ASP A 47 22.13 -18.87 -13.68
N ARG A 48 21.05 -18.63 -14.43
CA ARG A 48 20.94 -18.97 -15.87
C ARG A 48 21.68 -18.00 -16.79
N LEU A 49 21.71 -16.72 -16.42
CA LEU A 49 22.29 -15.62 -17.18
C LEU A 49 23.34 -14.88 -16.33
N PRO A 50 24.53 -15.48 -16.11
CA PRO A 50 25.56 -14.89 -15.26
C PRO A 50 26.02 -13.52 -15.74
N GLU A 51 25.85 -13.18 -17.02
CA GLU A 51 26.21 -11.87 -17.58
C GLU A 51 25.32 -10.72 -17.06
N LEU A 52 24.17 -11.03 -16.46
CA LEU A 52 23.30 -10.04 -15.80
C LEU A 52 23.78 -9.69 -14.39
N ARG A 53 24.67 -10.49 -13.80
CA ARG A 53 25.20 -10.24 -12.45
C ARG A 53 26.01 -8.95 -12.45
N GLN A 54 25.76 -8.15 -11.42
CA GLN A 54 26.50 -6.92 -11.16
C GLN A 54 27.46 -7.14 -10.00
N GLU A 55 28.61 -6.46 -10.03
CA GLU A 55 29.65 -6.50 -9.00
C GLU A 55 29.99 -5.09 -8.51
N GLY A 56 30.61 -5.00 -7.32
CA GLY A 56 31.04 -3.74 -6.74
C GLY A 56 29.92 -2.71 -6.63
N LEU A 57 30.18 -1.47 -7.07
CA LEU A 57 29.18 -0.40 -7.00
C LEU A 57 27.94 -0.68 -7.87
N ALA A 58 28.09 -1.32 -9.03
CA ALA A 58 26.96 -1.67 -9.88
C ALA A 58 26.02 -2.69 -9.19
N HIS A 59 26.58 -3.58 -8.36
CA HIS A 59 25.79 -4.45 -7.50
C HIS A 59 24.97 -3.66 -6.48
N GLU A 60 25.57 -2.69 -5.80
CA GLU A 60 24.85 -1.85 -4.83
C GLU A 60 23.71 -1.06 -5.50
N VAL A 61 23.91 -0.61 -6.74
CA VAL A 61 22.85 0.02 -7.56
C VAL A 61 21.73 -0.97 -7.89
N LEU A 62 22.07 -2.23 -8.24
CA LEU A 62 21.08 -3.27 -8.49
C LEU A 62 20.24 -3.56 -7.24
N GLN A 63 20.88 -3.60 -6.06
CA GLN A 63 20.18 -3.75 -4.77
C GLN A 63 19.26 -2.56 -4.46
N TRP A 64 19.62 -1.35 -4.89
CA TRP A 64 18.75 -0.19 -4.75
C TRP A 64 17.49 -0.28 -5.64
N TYR A 65 17.60 -0.83 -6.85
CA TYR A 65 16.43 -1.15 -7.68
C TYR A 65 15.53 -2.21 -7.05
N LEU A 66 16.11 -3.24 -6.44
CA LEU A 66 15.36 -4.24 -5.67
C LEU A 66 14.64 -3.61 -4.47
N CYS A 67 15.32 -2.75 -3.71
CA CYS A 67 14.73 -1.98 -2.61
C CYS A 67 13.53 -1.12 -3.07
N ARG A 68 13.62 -0.50 -4.25
CA ARG A 68 12.51 0.26 -4.86
C ARG A 68 11.33 -0.64 -5.22
N LEU A 69 11.57 -1.86 -5.71
CA LEU A 69 10.54 -2.86 -5.93
C LEU A 69 9.88 -3.26 -4.61
N GLU A 70 10.66 -3.53 -3.57
CA GLU A 70 10.14 -3.89 -2.24
C GLU A 70 9.27 -2.77 -1.63
N ALA A 71 9.68 -1.51 -1.80
CA ALA A 71 8.89 -0.36 -1.37
C ALA A 71 7.53 -0.28 -2.08
N TRP A 72 7.45 -0.62 -3.37
CA TRP A 72 6.19 -0.66 -4.12
C TRP A 72 5.15 -1.59 -3.47
N PHE A 73 5.58 -2.71 -2.90
CA PHE A 73 4.71 -3.69 -2.24
C PHE A 73 4.68 -3.56 -0.71
N ALA A 74 5.46 -2.63 -0.15
CA ALA A 74 5.71 -2.55 1.28
C ALA A 74 6.17 -3.90 1.89
N ALA A 75 6.84 -4.73 1.09
CA ALA A 75 7.18 -6.11 1.43
C ALA A 75 8.51 -6.50 0.78
N ASP A 76 9.27 -7.36 1.45
CA ASP A 76 10.52 -7.91 0.94
C ASP A 76 10.27 -8.84 -0.27
N ALA A 77 11.21 -8.90 -1.21
CA ALA A 77 11.02 -9.59 -2.49
C ALA A 77 10.85 -11.12 -2.35
N ASP A 78 11.19 -11.70 -1.20
CA ASP A 78 10.96 -13.12 -0.88
C ASP A 78 9.52 -13.44 -0.49
N MET A 79 8.69 -12.41 -0.26
CA MET A 79 7.28 -12.56 0.13
C MET A 79 6.31 -12.27 -1.01
N ILE A 80 6.77 -11.61 -2.08
CA ILE A 80 5.96 -11.14 -3.20
C ILE A 80 5.78 -12.27 -4.21
N SER A 81 4.54 -12.59 -4.56
CA SER A 81 4.19 -13.58 -5.60
C SER A 81 4.77 -13.22 -6.98
N LEU A 82 5.47 -14.16 -7.61
CA LEU A 82 5.91 -14.03 -8.99
C LEU A 82 4.72 -14.07 -9.96
N GLN A 83 3.65 -14.80 -9.62
CA GLN A 83 2.47 -14.90 -10.47
C GLN A 83 1.75 -13.55 -10.63
N SER A 84 1.72 -12.70 -9.60
CA SER A 84 0.88 -11.50 -9.62
C SER A 84 1.59 -10.14 -9.51
N TRP A 85 2.90 -10.09 -9.22
CA TRP A 85 3.59 -8.81 -8.99
C TRP A 85 3.48 -7.79 -10.13
N ASP A 86 3.39 -8.24 -11.39
CA ASP A 86 3.33 -7.40 -12.59
C ASP A 86 1.92 -7.26 -13.19
N GLN A 87 0.89 -7.76 -12.50
CA GLN A 87 -0.49 -7.81 -13.02
C GLN A 87 -1.31 -6.53 -12.75
N GLU A 88 -0.75 -5.54 -12.02
CA GLU A 88 -1.45 -4.27 -11.74
C GLU A 88 -1.72 -3.50 -13.03
N HIS A 89 -2.97 -3.07 -13.23
CA HIS A 89 -3.32 -2.22 -14.35
C HIS A 89 -2.88 -0.77 -14.12
N VAL A 90 -1.73 -0.42 -14.68
CA VAL A 90 -1.21 0.96 -14.61
C VAL A 90 -2.05 1.86 -15.52
N LEU A 91 -2.74 2.84 -14.91
CA LEU A 91 -3.54 3.82 -15.63
C LEU A 91 -2.66 4.75 -16.50
N SER A 92 -3.21 5.22 -17.62
CA SER A 92 -2.52 6.18 -18.47
C SER A 92 -2.36 7.54 -17.79
N GLY A 93 -1.24 8.22 -18.02
CA GLY A 93 -0.99 9.59 -17.53
C GLY A 93 0.14 9.72 -16.51
N GLY A 94 0.68 8.60 -16.02
CA GLY A 94 1.79 8.58 -15.06
C GLY A 94 1.36 8.96 -13.64
N HIS A 95 2.33 9.08 -12.73
CA HIS A 95 2.07 9.37 -11.33
C HIS A 95 2.04 10.87 -11.04
N GLY A 96 1.05 11.29 -10.24
CA GLY A 96 0.95 12.66 -9.73
C GLY A 96 1.12 12.73 -8.22
N LEU A 97 1.85 13.74 -7.74
CA LEU A 97 1.92 14.07 -6.32
C LEU A 97 0.88 15.13 -5.96
N MET A 98 0.02 14.85 -4.98
CA MET A 98 -0.96 15.81 -4.47
C MET A 98 -0.28 16.85 -3.58
N VAL A 99 0.08 18.00 -4.17
CA VAL A 99 0.85 19.07 -3.49
C VAL A 99 0.16 19.68 -2.26
N GLN A 100 -1.17 19.55 -2.15
CA GLN A 100 -1.94 19.98 -0.98
C GLN A 100 -2.21 18.84 0.02
N GLY A 101 -1.58 17.68 -0.17
CA GLY A 101 -1.88 16.45 0.56
C GLY A 101 -3.20 15.80 0.12
N TYR A 102 -3.49 14.63 0.68
CA TYR A 102 -4.69 13.85 0.36
C TYR A 102 -5.93 14.26 1.19
N ASP A 103 -5.72 15.01 2.27
CA ASP A 103 -6.77 15.45 3.21
C ASP A 103 -7.95 16.19 2.54
N PRO A 104 -7.76 17.07 1.53
CA PRO A 104 -8.88 17.72 0.85
C PRO A 104 -9.86 16.72 0.20
N ILE A 105 -9.38 15.59 -0.33
CA ILE A 105 -10.23 14.55 -0.92
C ILE A 105 -11.10 13.92 0.16
N ILE A 106 -10.49 13.57 1.31
CA ILE A 106 -11.21 12.96 2.43
C ILE A 106 -12.26 13.93 2.98
N LYS A 107 -11.92 15.21 3.15
CA LYS A 107 -12.87 16.26 3.59
C LYS A 107 -14.04 16.43 2.63
N ALA A 108 -13.79 16.39 1.33
CA ALA A 108 -14.84 16.49 0.32
C ALA A 108 -15.80 15.29 0.38
N LEU A 109 -15.26 14.07 0.49
CA LEU A 109 -16.05 12.84 0.60
C LEU A 109 -16.80 12.73 1.93
N ALA A 110 -16.26 13.29 3.01
CA ALA A 110 -16.87 13.28 4.34
C ALA A 110 -18.04 14.27 4.50
N LYS A 111 -18.23 15.17 3.54
CA LYS A 111 -19.26 16.21 3.61
C LYS A 111 -20.66 15.56 3.65
N ASP A 112 -21.49 16.04 4.58
CA ASP A 112 -22.88 15.62 4.75
C ASP A 112 -23.07 14.13 5.12
N ILE A 113 -22.02 13.47 5.65
CA ILE A 113 -22.07 12.11 6.21
C ILE A 113 -22.08 12.16 7.74
N ASP A 114 -22.91 11.34 8.38
CA ASP A 114 -22.86 11.14 9.84
C ASP A 114 -21.63 10.28 10.23
N ILE A 115 -20.55 10.94 10.60
CA ILE A 115 -19.27 10.30 10.97
C ILE A 115 -19.11 10.33 12.49
N ARG A 116 -19.05 9.13 13.10
CA ARG A 116 -18.84 8.95 14.54
C ARG A 116 -17.38 8.58 14.82
N LEU A 117 -16.56 9.57 15.14
CA LEU A 117 -15.16 9.36 15.56
C LEU A 117 -15.08 8.80 16.98
N ASN A 118 -13.95 8.17 17.35
CA ASN A 118 -13.75 7.55 18.66
C ASN A 118 -14.74 6.40 18.99
N HIS A 119 -15.22 5.69 17.98
CA HIS A 119 -16.14 4.56 18.11
C HIS A 119 -15.49 3.28 17.60
N ARG A 120 -14.51 2.74 18.35
CA ARG A 120 -13.81 1.51 17.97
C ARG A 120 -14.78 0.33 18.04
N VAL A 121 -15.06 -0.31 16.90
CA VAL A 121 -15.88 -1.52 16.83
C VAL A 121 -15.15 -2.70 17.45
N THR A 122 -15.81 -3.43 18.34
CA THR A 122 -15.28 -4.62 19.03
C THR A 122 -16.08 -5.88 18.71
N LYS A 123 -17.35 -5.76 18.32
CA LYS A 123 -18.20 -6.90 17.97
C LYS A 123 -19.20 -6.56 16.87
N ILE A 124 -19.41 -7.50 15.96
CA ILE A 124 -20.42 -7.46 14.90
C ILE A 124 -21.28 -8.71 15.00
N SER A 125 -22.56 -8.52 15.32
CA SER A 125 -23.55 -9.58 15.36
C SER A 125 -24.52 -9.45 14.19
N SER A 126 -24.70 -10.50 13.40
CA SER A 126 -25.65 -10.53 12.29
C SER A 126 -26.71 -11.63 12.53
N GLY A 127 -27.98 -11.26 12.46
CA GLY A 127 -29.11 -12.16 12.69
C GLY A 127 -30.44 -11.46 12.47
N CYS A 128 -31.52 -12.23 12.26
CA CYS A 128 -32.87 -11.68 12.10
C CYS A 128 -33.00 -10.55 11.05
N ASN A 129 -32.30 -10.67 9.91
CA ASN A 129 -32.23 -9.66 8.85
C ASN A 129 -31.64 -8.30 9.25
N LYS A 130 -30.91 -8.21 10.36
CA LYS A 130 -30.21 -6.99 10.80
C LYS A 130 -28.75 -7.26 11.12
N VAL A 131 -28.00 -6.17 11.24
CA VAL A 131 -26.63 -6.16 11.75
C VAL A 131 -26.59 -5.25 12.97
N MET A 132 -25.98 -5.75 14.04
CA MET A 132 -25.68 -5.01 15.26
C MET A 132 -24.17 -4.84 15.37
N VAL A 133 -23.74 -3.60 15.55
CA VAL A 133 -22.34 -3.22 15.70
C VAL A 133 -22.15 -2.67 17.10
N THR A 134 -21.31 -3.32 17.91
CA THR A 134 -20.98 -2.89 19.27
C THR A 134 -19.58 -2.28 19.28
N VAL A 135 -19.47 -1.13 19.95
CA VAL A 135 -18.21 -0.41 20.12
C VAL A 135 -17.65 -0.57 21.54
N GLU A 136 -16.41 -0.15 21.74
CA GLU A 136 -15.63 -0.26 22.98
C GLU A 136 -16.37 0.14 24.26
N ASP A 137 -17.15 1.22 24.22
CA ASP A 137 -17.89 1.72 25.39
C ASP A 137 -19.17 0.91 25.71
N GLY A 138 -19.46 -0.14 24.94
CA GLY A 138 -20.63 -0.99 25.06
C GLY A 138 -21.86 -0.50 24.28
N THR A 139 -21.79 0.67 23.65
CA THR A 139 -22.87 1.18 22.78
C THR A 139 -23.04 0.27 21.57
N SER A 140 -24.29 0.02 21.18
CA SER A 140 -24.63 -0.78 20.00
C SER A 140 -25.46 0.02 19.00
N PHE A 141 -25.11 -0.12 17.73
CA PHE A 141 -25.82 0.43 16.58
C PHE A 141 -26.50 -0.70 15.84
N VAL A 142 -27.75 -0.51 15.42
CA VAL A 142 -28.52 -1.51 14.67
C VAL A 142 -28.87 -0.95 13.30
N ALA A 143 -28.58 -1.72 12.26
CA ALA A 143 -28.85 -1.37 10.87
C ALA A 143 -29.43 -2.57 10.10
N ASP A 144 -30.07 -2.29 8.97
CA ASP A 144 -30.55 -3.34 8.06
C ASP A 144 -29.38 -4.03 7.33
N ALA A 145 -28.28 -3.32 7.09
CA ALA A 145 -27.05 -3.86 6.52
C ALA A 145 -25.82 -3.08 7.02
N ALA A 146 -24.64 -3.67 6.90
CA ALA A 146 -23.37 -3.03 7.23
C ALA A 146 -22.33 -3.28 6.13
N ILE A 147 -21.49 -2.29 5.87
CA ILE A 147 -20.31 -2.42 5.00
C ILE A 147 -19.08 -2.35 5.91
N LEU A 148 -18.27 -3.39 5.87
CA LEU A 148 -17.05 -3.51 6.62
C LEU A 148 -15.88 -3.06 5.74
N THR A 149 -15.22 -1.97 6.14
CA THR A 149 -14.03 -1.41 5.46
C THR A 149 -12.82 -1.36 6.38
N VAL A 150 -12.76 -2.25 7.38
CA VAL A 150 -11.63 -2.29 8.32
C VAL A 150 -10.38 -2.82 7.64
N PRO A 151 -9.18 -2.30 7.96
CA PRO A 151 -7.94 -2.76 7.33
C PRO A 151 -7.70 -4.26 7.50
N LEU A 152 -7.04 -4.86 6.51
CA LEU A 152 -6.74 -6.30 6.51
C LEU A 152 -5.92 -6.72 7.74
N GLY A 153 -5.00 -5.87 8.21
CA GLY A 153 -4.22 -6.10 9.43
C GLY A 153 -5.11 -6.28 10.67
N ILE A 154 -6.18 -5.47 10.80
CA ILE A 154 -7.16 -5.59 11.88
C ILE A 154 -7.97 -6.89 11.78
N LEU A 155 -8.36 -7.30 10.57
CA LEU A 155 -9.06 -8.57 10.36
C LEU A 155 -8.17 -9.77 10.75
N LYS A 156 -6.89 -9.74 10.36
CA LYS A 156 -5.90 -10.78 10.73
C LYS A 156 -5.66 -10.85 12.23
N ALA A 157 -5.66 -9.71 12.92
CA ALA A 157 -5.48 -9.63 14.37
C ALA A 157 -6.70 -10.12 15.18
N LYS A 158 -7.85 -10.33 14.52
CA LYS A 158 -9.10 -10.81 15.14
C LYS A 158 -9.58 -9.93 16.31
N PHE A 159 -9.39 -8.62 16.20
CA PHE A 159 -9.84 -7.65 17.21
C PHE A 159 -11.35 -7.42 17.22
N ILE A 160 -12.06 -7.85 16.17
CA ILE A 160 -13.51 -7.77 16.06
C ILE A 160 -14.08 -9.18 16.23
N GLU A 161 -14.93 -9.36 17.22
CA GLU A 161 -15.72 -10.58 17.38
C GLU A 161 -16.86 -10.60 16.36
N PHE A 162 -17.02 -11.72 15.64
CA PHE A 162 -18.15 -11.92 14.73
C PHE A 162 -19.11 -12.97 15.30
N GLU A 163 -20.41 -12.65 15.31
CA GLU A 163 -21.47 -13.56 15.72
C GLU A 163 -22.60 -13.63 14.68
N PRO A 164 -22.80 -14.74 13.97
CA PRO A 164 -22.00 -15.97 14.02
C PRO A 164 -20.55 -15.74 13.57
N LYS A 165 -19.66 -16.67 13.95
CA LYS A 165 -18.27 -16.65 13.51
C LYS A 165 -18.19 -16.59 11.98
N LEU A 166 -17.17 -15.89 11.48
CA LEU A 166 -16.85 -15.93 10.05
C LEU A 166 -16.64 -17.38 9.60
N PRO A 167 -17.15 -17.77 8.43
CA PRO A 167 -16.94 -19.12 7.90
C PRO A 167 -15.46 -19.33 7.55
N ASP A 168 -14.99 -20.57 7.61
CA ASP A 168 -13.57 -20.91 7.44
C ASP A 168 -12.99 -20.40 6.11
N TRP A 169 -13.76 -20.44 5.02
CA TRP A 169 -13.32 -19.93 3.71
C TRP A 169 -13.04 -18.42 3.71
N LYS A 170 -13.75 -17.64 4.56
CA LYS A 170 -13.53 -16.20 4.73
C LYS A 170 -12.29 -15.95 5.60
N VAL A 171 -12.13 -16.72 6.68
CA VAL A 171 -10.94 -16.65 7.54
C VAL A 171 -9.68 -17.02 6.77
N ALA A 172 -9.75 -18.04 5.91
CA ALA A 172 -8.69 -18.38 4.98
C ALA A 172 -8.38 -17.22 4.04
N ALA A 173 -9.37 -16.61 3.40
CA ALA A 173 -9.14 -15.49 2.47
C ALA A 173 -8.47 -14.28 3.14
N ILE A 174 -8.83 -13.98 4.39
CA ILE A 174 -8.15 -12.97 5.21
C ILE A 174 -6.69 -13.36 5.47
N SER A 175 -6.40 -14.65 5.62
CA SER A 175 -5.07 -15.18 5.90
C SER A 175 -4.19 -15.25 4.64
N ASP A 176 -4.79 -15.53 3.47
CA ASP A 176 -4.14 -15.77 2.18
C ASP A 176 -3.54 -14.51 1.53
N LEU A 177 -3.91 -13.31 1.99
CA LEU A 177 -3.30 -12.04 1.56
C LEU A 177 -2.24 -11.55 2.53
N GLY A 178 -1.24 -10.83 2.01
CA GLY A 178 -0.20 -10.18 2.79
C GLY A 178 -0.65 -8.82 3.29
N VAL A 179 -0.02 -8.33 4.36
CA VAL A 179 -0.12 -6.92 4.79
C VAL A 179 1.29 -6.37 4.86
N GLY A 180 1.62 -5.48 3.93
CA GLY A 180 2.90 -4.83 3.85
C GLY A 180 3.05 -3.77 4.95
N ASN A 181 4.27 -3.33 5.18
CA ASN A 181 4.59 -2.23 6.08
C ASN A 181 5.57 -1.27 5.41
N GLU A 182 5.16 -0.01 5.30
CA GLU A 182 5.95 1.09 4.78
C GLU A 182 5.75 2.31 5.66
N ASN A 183 6.85 2.85 6.21
CA ASN A 183 6.88 4.04 7.01
C ASN A 183 7.58 5.21 6.32
N LYS A 184 7.13 6.42 6.65
CA LYS A 184 7.63 7.68 6.14
C LYS A 184 8.22 8.50 7.28
N ILE A 185 9.47 8.94 7.10
CA ILE A 185 10.17 9.82 8.02
C ILE A 185 10.33 11.17 7.32
N ALA A 186 9.41 12.09 7.57
CA ALA A 186 9.44 13.42 6.99
C ALA A 186 10.31 14.35 7.83
N LEU A 187 11.31 14.95 7.20
CA LEU A 187 12.28 15.86 7.81
C LEU A 187 12.17 17.23 7.15
N ARG A 188 11.78 18.25 7.92
CA ARG A 188 11.75 19.64 7.48
C ARG A 188 13.01 20.36 7.95
N PHE A 189 13.64 21.09 7.05
CA PHE A 189 14.87 21.85 7.32
C PHE A 189 14.64 23.36 7.18
N ASP A 190 15.56 24.18 7.67
CA ASP A 190 15.52 25.64 7.45
C ASP A 190 15.92 26.03 6.03
N LYS A 191 16.82 25.26 5.41
CA LYS A 191 17.38 25.52 4.09
C LYS A 191 17.55 24.21 3.31
N VAL A 192 17.45 24.31 2.00
CA VAL A 192 17.76 23.22 1.08
C VAL A 192 19.27 23.12 0.91
N PHE A 193 19.83 21.92 1.14
CA PHE A 193 21.26 21.61 0.94
C PHE A 193 21.49 20.44 -0.03
N TRP A 194 20.43 19.97 -0.69
CA TRP A 194 20.43 18.88 -1.66
C TRP A 194 20.10 19.41 -3.07
N PRO A 195 20.45 18.68 -4.14
CA PRO A 195 20.10 19.08 -5.51
C PRO A 195 18.59 19.02 -5.75
N ASN A 196 18.10 19.82 -6.71
CA ASN A 196 16.68 19.87 -7.07
C ASN A 196 16.25 18.68 -7.95
N VAL A 197 16.27 17.47 -7.37
CA VAL A 197 15.88 16.18 -7.99
C VAL A 197 14.62 15.62 -7.34
N GLU A 198 13.98 14.61 -7.93
CA GLU A 198 12.80 13.95 -7.32
C GLU A 198 13.16 13.04 -6.16
N PHE A 199 14.23 12.25 -6.35
CA PHE A 199 14.66 11.26 -5.39
C PHE A 199 16.15 11.36 -5.12
N LEU A 200 16.53 11.04 -3.89
CA LEU A 200 17.91 10.85 -3.46
C LEU A 200 18.06 9.40 -3.02
N GLY A 201 18.79 8.59 -3.79
CA GLY A 201 18.99 7.17 -3.52
C GLY A 201 20.22 6.91 -2.66
N VAL A 202 20.12 5.90 -1.79
CA VAL A 202 21.19 5.39 -0.92
C VAL A 202 21.41 3.92 -1.30
N VAL A 203 22.54 3.63 -1.96
CA VAL A 203 22.89 2.28 -2.47
C VAL A 203 23.65 1.48 -1.42
N ALA A 204 23.41 0.18 -1.31
CA ALA A 204 24.10 -0.64 -0.31
C ALA A 204 24.33 -2.06 -0.82
N PRO A 205 25.19 -2.86 -0.17
CA PRO A 205 25.44 -4.25 -0.58
C PRO A 205 24.23 -5.18 -0.57
N ASN A 206 23.09 -4.77 0.00
CA ASN A 206 21.83 -5.50 -0.02
C ASN A 206 20.64 -4.53 0.01
N SER A 207 19.47 -4.97 -0.49
CA SER A 207 18.27 -4.15 -0.57
C SER A 207 17.78 -3.66 0.79
N TYR A 208 17.89 -4.48 1.84
CA TYR A 208 17.51 -4.12 3.21
C TYR A 208 18.25 -2.88 3.75
N ALA A 209 19.52 -2.69 3.36
CA ALA A 209 20.33 -1.54 3.75
C ALA A 209 20.24 -0.35 2.77
N CYS A 210 19.54 -0.52 1.64
CA CYS A 210 19.27 0.57 0.71
C CYS A 210 18.18 1.49 1.27
N GLY A 211 18.08 2.68 0.70
CA GLY A 211 17.02 3.62 1.03
C GLY A 211 16.86 4.70 -0.01
N TYR A 212 15.81 5.51 0.12
CA TYR A 212 15.66 6.70 -0.70
C TYR A 212 14.86 7.77 0.02
N PHE A 213 15.11 9.01 -0.37
CA PHE A 213 14.35 10.17 0.05
C PHE A 213 13.53 10.70 -1.12
N LEU A 214 12.23 10.94 -0.89
CA LEU A 214 11.40 11.78 -1.75
C LEU A 214 11.66 13.25 -1.41
N ASN A 215 11.95 14.04 -2.43
CA ASN A 215 12.17 15.48 -2.29
C ASN A 215 10.88 16.28 -2.51
N LEU A 216 10.20 16.64 -1.42
CA LEU A 216 8.98 17.44 -1.49
C LEU A 216 9.24 18.92 -1.83
N HIS A 217 10.49 19.40 -1.73
CA HIS A 217 10.84 20.76 -2.15
C HIS A 217 10.58 20.96 -3.65
N LYS A 218 10.90 19.95 -4.48
CA LYS A 218 10.71 20.06 -5.94
C LYS A 218 9.23 20.28 -6.32
N ALA A 219 8.32 19.65 -5.59
CA ALA A 219 6.88 19.71 -5.89
C ALA A 219 6.13 20.82 -5.13
N THR A 220 6.57 21.17 -3.92
CA THR A 220 5.82 22.05 -3.00
C THR A 220 6.55 23.35 -2.65
N GLY A 221 7.84 23.46 -2.96
CA GLY A 221 8.70 24.57 -2.53
C GLY A 221 9.11 24.53 -1.05
N HIS A 222 8.60 23.58 -0.26
CA HIS A 222 8.97 23.45 1.15
C HIS A 222 10.23 22.59 1.32
N PRO A 223 11.21 22.97 2.16
CA PRO A 223 12.46 22.25 2.39
C PRO A 223 12.23 20.95 3.19
N VAL A 224 11.59 19.96 2.57
CA VAL A 224 11.21 18.69 3.20
C VAL A 224 11.74 17.52 2.39
N LEU A 225 12.46 16.62 3.06
CA LEU A 225 12.81 15.30 2.56
C LEU A 225 12.00 14.25 3.31
N VAL A 226 11.51 13.24 2.61
CA VAL A 226 10.80 12.11 3.22
C VAL A 226 11.57 10.84 2.95
N TYR A 227 12.15 10.25 3.99
CA TYR A 227 12.79 8.94 3.89
C TYR A 227 11.72 7.84 3.91
N MET A 228 11.82 6.90 2.98
CA MET A 228 10.88 5.81 2.79
C MET A 228 11.51 4.51 3.29
N ALA A 229 10.84 3.79 4.18
CA ALA A 229 11.29 2.53 4.74
C ALA A 229 10.21 1.47 4.60
N ALA A 230 10.52 0.33 3.99
CA ALA A 230 9.56 -0.71 3.66
C ALA A 230 9.97 -2.10 4.18
N GLY A 231 9.04 -3.05 4.16
CA GLY A 231 9.28 -4.45 4.49
C GLY A 231 9.75 -4.66 5.93
N ARG A 232 10.60 -5.67 6.14
CA ARG A 232 11.18 -6.00 7.46
C ARG A 232 11.94 -4.82 8.06
N PHE A 233 12.59 -4.00 7.25
CA PHE A 233 13.32 -2.83 7.72
C PHE A 233 12.39 -1.78 8.37
N ALA A 234 11.17 -1.62 7.85
CA ALA A 234 10.16 -0.75 8.49
C ALA A 234 9.80 -1.22 9.91
N TYR A 235 9.66 -2.54 10.12
CA TYR A 235 9.38 -3.11 11.44
C TYR A 235 10.56 -2.94 12.42
N ASP A 236 11.79 -2.98 11.93
CA ASP A 236 12.96 -2.74 12.77
C ASP A 236 13.08 -1.27 13.19
N LEU A 237 12.78 -0.33 12.28
CA LEU A 237 12.67 1.09 12.63
C LEU A 237 11.54 1.35 13.65
N GLU A 238 10.44 0.59 13.59
CA GLU A 238 9.34 0.72 14.54
C GLU A 238 9.71 0.35 15.99
N LYS A 239 10.85 -0.33 16.21
CA LYS A 239 11.37 -0.66 17.55
C LYS A 239 12.18 0.48 18.17
N LEU A 240 12.61 1.46 17.36
CA LEU A 240 13.40 2.61 17.81
C LEU A 240 12.48 3.74 18.30
N SER A 241 12.99 4.64 19.15
CA SER A 241 12.30 5.90 19.43
C SER A 241 12.27 6.79 18.19
N ASN A 242 11.40 7.79 18.14
CA ASN A 242 11.36 8.73 17.01
C ASN A 242 12.70 9.45 16.81
N GLU A 243 13.36 9.83 17.91
CA GLU A 243 14.67 10.49 17.90
C GLU A 243 15.72 9.55 17.31
N SER A 244 15.78 8.29 17.76
CA SER A 244 16.73 7.30 17.23
C SER A 244 16.47 6.97 15.75
N THR A 245 15.20 6.93 15.33
CA THR A 245 14.84 6.79 13.90
C THR A 245 15.34 7.98 13.09
N VAL A 246 15.14 9.20 13.59
CA VAL A 246 15.59 10.43 12.92
C VAL A 246 17.13 10.49 12.87
N ASP A 247 17.82 10.15 13.97
CA ASP A 247 19.28 10.09 14.03
C ASP A 247 19.83 9.09 13.01
N PHE A 248 19.20 7.92 12.88
CA PHE A 248 19.56 6.94 11.86
C PHE A 248 19.41 7.52 10.45
N VAL A 249 18.26 8.12 10.12
CA VAL A 249 18.00 8.70 8.80
C VAL A 249 18.96 9.87 8.52
N MET A 250 19.21 10.73 9.50
CA MET A 250 20.18 11.82 9.41
C MET A 250 21.60 11.29 9.22
N SER A 251 21.95 10.13 9.78
CA SER A 251 23.25 9.50 9.53
C SER A 251 23.42 9.09 8.06
N GLN A 252 22.34 8.65 7.40
CA GLN A 252 22.38 8.37 5.95
C GLN A 252 22.49 9.66 5.15
N LEU A 253 21.71 10.68 5.52
CA LEU A 253 21.72 11.97 4.84
C LEU A 253 23.07 12.68 4.96
N LYS A 254 23.72 12.62 6.13
CA LYS A 254 25.06 13.19 6.37
C LYS A 254 26.18 12.47 5.62
N LYS A 255 26.00 11.20 5.24
CA LYS A 255 26.94 10.54 4.30
C LYS A 255 26.86 11.17 2.92
N MET A 256 25.66 11.56 2.47
CA MET A 256 25.46 12.20 1.16
C MET A 256 25.83 13.70 1.19
N PHE A 257 25.51 14.36 2.30
CA PHE A 257 25.70 15.80 2.50
C PHE A 257 26.32 16.03 3.88
N PRO A 258 27.66 16.05 4.00
CA PRO A 258 28.35 16.21 5.29
C PRO A 258 27.94 17.46 6.07
N ASP A 259 27.54 18.52 5.36
CA ASP A 259 27.09 19.79 5.93
C ASP A 259 25.56 19.86 6.17
N ALA A 260 24.85 18.74 6.08
CA ALA A 260 23.41 18.67 6.36
C ALA A 260 23.11 19.19 7.78
N THR A 261 22.24 20.20 7.86
CA THR A 261 21.76 20.73 9.14
C THR A 261 20.73 19.78 9.76
N GLU A 262 20.54 19.86 11.08
CA GLU A 262 19.45 19.14 11.74
C GLU A 262 18.07 19.61 11.23
N PRO A 263 17.06 18.73 11.20
CA PRO A 263 15.71 19.11 10.87
C PRO A 263 15.11 20.00 11.98
N VAL A 264 14.39 21.04 11.59
CA VAL A 264 13.63 21.89 12.52
C VAL A 264 12.33 21.24 12.98
N GLN A 265 11.85 20.26 12.23
CA GLN A 265 10.66 19.48 12.55
C GLN A 265 10.75 18.13 11.85
N TYR A 266 10.26 17.08 12.51
CA TYR A 266 10.13 15.76 11.92
C TYR A 266 8.80 15.10 12.24
N LEU A 267 8.40 14.16 11.40
CA LEU A 267 7.29 13.23 11.62
C LEU A 267 7.76 11.82 11.26
N VAL A 268 7.39 10.84 12.08
CA VAL A 268 7.71 9.42 11.88
C VAL A 268 6.40 8.65 11.93
N THR A 269 6.04 7.96 10.86
CA THR A 269 4.89 7.04 10.87
C THR A 269 5.28 5.67 11.42
N ARG A 270 4.31 4.92 11.94
CA ARG A 270 4.47 3.55 12.45
C ARG A 270 3.24 2.72 12.11
N TRP A 271 3.07 2.38 10.84
CA TRP A 271 1.85 1.73 10.36
C TRP A 271 1.71 0.29 10.87
N GLY A 272 2.79 -0.45 11.01
CA GLY A 272 2.80 -1.83 11.53
C GLY A 272 2.31 -1.93 12.98
N THR A 273 2.48 -0.87 13.77
CA THR A 273 2.06 -0.78 15.17
C THR A 273 0.89 0.19 15.41
N ASP A 274 0.35 0.81 14.35
CA ASP A 274 -0.86 1.63 14.45
C ASP A 274 -2.05 0.73 14.85
N PRO A 275 -2.73 1.01 15.98
CA PRO A 275 -3.81 0.17 16.50
C PRO A 275 -5.07 0.16 15.61
N ASN A 276 -5.14 0.98 14.57
CA ASN A 276 -6.25 1.05 13.63
C ASN A 276 -5.93 0.46 12.25
N SER A 277 -4.66 0.16 11.96
CA SER A 277 -4.23 -0.35 10.65
C SER A 277 -3.49 -1.69 10.75
N LEU A 278 -2.52 -1.80 11.67
CA LEU A 278 -1.61 -2.96 11.81
C LEU A 278 -0.92 -3.35 10.49
N GLY A 279 -0.36 -2.33 9.83
CA GLY A 279 0.31 -2.40 8.53
C GLY A 279 -0.13 -1.27 7.60
N SER A 280 0.45 -1.22 6.41
CA SER A 280 0.22 -0.16 5.43
C SER A 280 -0.87 -0.54 4.42
N TYR A 281 -0.63 -1.57 3.62
CA TYR A 281 -1.55 -2.01 2.57
C TYR A 281 -1.34 -3.47 2.19
N SER A 282 -2.35 -4.08 1.58
CA SER A 282 -2.31 -5.47 1.14
C SER A 282 -1.38 -5.72 -0.05
N TYR A 283 -0.87 -6.95 -0.13
CA TYR A 283 -0.13 -7.48 -1.27
C TYR A 283 -0.38 -8.99 -1.42
N ASP A 284 -0.03 -9.56 -2.57
CA ASP A 284 -0.23 -10.98 -2.85
C ASP A 284 0.92 -11.83 -2.30
N LEU A 285 0.56 -12.82 -1.48
CA LEU A 285 1.52 -13.80 -0.97
C LEU A 285 1.84 -14.84 -2.03
N VAL A 286 3.07 -15.37 -1.97
CA VAL A 286 3.48 -16.54 -2.74
C VAL A 286 2.52 -17.70 -2.46
N GLY A 287 1.94 -18.25 -3.54
CA GLY A 287 1.04 -19.39 -3.47
C GLY A 287 -0.38 -19.06 -2.99
N MET A 288 -0.80 -17.79 -3.02
CA MET A 288 -2.19 -17.44 -2.72
C MET A 288 -3.15 -18.15 -3.70
N PRO A 289 -4.32 -18.62 -3.24
CA PRO A 289 -5.32 -19.21 -4.13
C PRO A 289 -5.90 -18.18 -5.10
N GLU A 290 -6.17 -18.58 -6.35
CA GLU A 290 -6.74 -17.71 -7.39
C GLU A 290 -8.07 -17.05 -6.97
N ASP A 291 -8.88 -17.75 -6.16
CA ASP A 291 -10.22 -17.31 -5.74
C ASP A 291 -10.22 -16.40 -4.50
N VAL A 292 -9.04 -15.96 -4.02
CA VAL A 292 -8.88 -15.22 -2.76
C VAL A 292 -9.72 -13.94 -2.74
N TYR A 293 -9.78 -13.21 -3.84
CA TYR A 293 -10.53 -11.96 -3.94
C TYR A 293 -12.03 -12.19 -4.01
N GLU A 294 -12.51 -13.22 -4.73
CA GLU A 294 -13.93 -13.61 -4.69
C GLU A 294 -14.36 -13.96 -3.28
N ARG A 295 -13.56 -14.78 -2.58
CA ARG A 295 -13.83 -15.12 -1.19
C ARG A 295 -13.77 -13.88 -0.32
N LEU A 296 -12.74 -13.05 -0.37
CA LEU A 296 -12.63 -11.91 0.54
C LEU A 296 -13.77 -10.89 0.36
N ARG A 297 -14.20 -10.62 -0.88
CA ARG A 297 -15.29 -9.66 -1.15
C ARG A 297 -16.70 -10.22 -0.96
N ALA A 298 -16.87 -11.55 -0.92
CA ALA A 298 -18.20 -12.17 -0.84
C ALA A 298 -18.98 -11.71 0.40
N PRO A 299 -20.25 -11.27 0.27
CA PRO A 299 -21.04 -10.84 1.42
C PRO A 299 -21.41 -12.01 2.34
N LEU A 300 -21.65 -11.71 3.62
CA LEU A 300 -22.19 -12.64 4.62
C LEU A 300 -23.56 -12.15 5.07
N GLY A 301 -24.62 -12.61 4.40
CA GLY A 301 -25.98 -12.14 4.66
C GLY A 301 -26.11 -10.64 4.37
N ASN A 302 -26.26 -9.84 5.43
CA ASN A 302 -26.39 -8.37 5.33
C ASN A 302 -25.07 -7.63 5.65
N LEU A 303 -23.96 -8.35 5.78
CA LEU A 303 -22.62 -7.81 5.96
C LEU A 303 -21.87 -7.84 4.62
N PHE A 304 -21.46 -6.68 4.15
CA PHE A 304 -20.70 -6.48 2.91
C PHE A 304 -19.27 -6.07 3.23
N PHE A 305 -18.35 -6.24 2.29
CA PHE A 305 -16.93 -5.93 2.47
C PHE A 305 -16.48 -4.92 1.42
N GLY A 306 -15.78 -3.88 1.87
CA GLY A 306 -15.14 -2.86 1.04
C GLY A 306 -13.72 -2.57 1.54
N GLY A 307 -13.05 -1.60 0.91
CA GLY A 307 -11.67 -1.23 1.25
C GLY A 307 -10.63 -1.72 0.26
N GLU A 308 -9.37 -1.32 0.45
CA GLU A 308 -8.30 -1.58 -0.53
C GLU A 308 -8.06 -3.07 -0.78
N ALA A 309 -8.09 -3.89 0.28
CA ALA A 309 -7.74 -5.30 0.19
C ALA A 309 -8.76 -6.16 -0.58
N VAL A 310 -9.95 -5.64 -0.85
CA VAL A 310 -10.99 -6.36 -1.61
C VAL A 310 -11.05 -5.93 -3.08
N SER A 311 -10.19 -4.99 -3.48
CA SER A 311 -10.06 -4.52 -4.86
C SER A 311 -9.23 -5.51 -5.68
N LEU A 312 -9.85 -6.14 -6.68
CA LEU A 312 -9.19 -7.12 -7.55
C LEU A 312 -8.09 -6.51 -8.44
N GLU A 313 -8.33 -5.32 -8.97
CA GLU A 313 -7.46 -4.72 -10.00
C GLU A 313 -6.47 -3.69 -9.43
N ASN A 314 -6.73 -3.21 -8.21
CA ASN A 314 -6.10 -2.01 -7.67
C ASN A 314 -5.87 -2.12 -6.15
N GLN A 315 -5.52 -3.30 -5.63
CA GLN A 315 -5.26 -3.47 -4.20
C GLN A 315 -4.16 -2.52 -3.70
N GLY A 316 -4.16 -2.19 -2.42
CA GLY A 316 -3.18 -1.29 -1.79
C GLY A 316 -3.21 0.16 -2.26
N SER A 317 -4.28 0.59 -2.93
CA SER A 317 -4.42 1.94 -3.47
C SER A 317 -5.68 2.66 -2.99
N VAL A 318 -5.66 3.99 -3.07
CA VAL A 318 -6.83 4.81 -2.70
C VAL A 318 -7.96 4.66 -3.71
N HIS A 319 -7.67 4.64 -5.01
CA HIS A 319 -8.70 4.44 -6.05
C HIS A 319 -9.30 3.03 -6.01
N GLY A 320 -8.51 2.02 -5.62
CA GLY A 320 -9.01 0.68 -5.31
C GLY A 320 -9.96 0.68 -4.12
N ALA A 321 -9.59 1.34 -3.01
CA ALA A 321 -10.45 1.49 -1.84
C ALA A 321 -11.78 2.18 -2.18
N TYR A 322 -11.72 3.27 -2.96
CA TYR A 322 -12.90 4.00 -3.41
C TYR A 322 -13.82 3.12 -4.27
N SER A 323 -13.26 2.45 -5.28
CA SER A 323 -14.03 1.60 -6.21
C SER A 323 -14.65 0.40 -5.50
N ALA A 324 -13.91 -0.23 -4.58
CA ALA A 324 -14.42 -1.30 -3.73
C ALA A 324 -15.55 -0.81 -2.79
N GLY A 325 -15.43 0.41 -2.25
CA GLY A 325 -16.47 1.02 -1.43
C GLY A 325 -17.76 1.27 -2.22
N VAL A 326 -17.66 1.83 -3.44
CA VAL A 326 -18.81 2.02 -4.34
C VAL A 326 -19.47 0.69 -4.68
N MET A 327 -18.68 -0.34 -5.03
CA MET A 327 -19.18 -1.68 -5.33
C MET A 327 -19.92 -2.31 -4.14
N ALA A 328 -19.37 -2.18 -2.93
CA ALA A 328 -20.03 -2.65 -1.71
C ALA A 328 -21.36 -1.93 -1.45
N ALA A 329 -21.40 -0.61 -1.67
CA ALA A 329 -22.62 0.20 -1.51
C ALA A 329 -23.70 -0.19 -2.53
N GLU A 330 -23.34 -0.39 -3.80
CA GLU A 330 -24.29 -0.85 -4.83
C GLU A 330 -24.83 -2.25 -4.53
N ASN A 331 -23.99 -3.16 -4.07
CA ASN A 331 -24.39 -4.51 -3.67
C ASN A 331 -25.34 -4.49 -2.45
N CYS A 332 -25.02 -3.64 -1.47
CA CYS A 332 -25.88 -3.40 -0.31
C CYS A 332 -27.25 -2.86 -0.73
N GLN A 333 -27.28 -1.82 -1.58
CA GLN A 333 -28.52 -1.24 -2.09
C GLN A 333 -29.37 -2.26 -2.86
N LYS A 334 -28.77 -3.04 -3.76
CA LYS A 334 -29.46 -4.10 -4.52
C LYS A 334 -30.11 -5.13 -3.60
N LEU A 335 -29.44 -5.53 -2.52
CA LEU A 335 -30.00 -6.47 -1.54
C LEU A 335 -31.20 -5.85 -0.81
N LEU A 336 -31.07 -4.61 -0.33
CA LEU A 336 -32.12 -3.93 0.43
C LEU A 336 -33.37 -3.70 -0.44
N LEU A 337 -33.21 -3.27 -1.69
CA LEU A 337 -34.33 -3.10 -2.63
C LEU A 337 -35.08 -4.42 -2.89
N LYS A 338 -34.35 -5.52 -3.08
CA LYS A 338 -34.96 -6.85 -3.24
C LYS A 338 -35.73 -7.30 -2.00
N LYS A 339 -35.27 -6.95 -0.80
CA LYS A 339 -35.94 -7.31 0.46
C LYS A 339 -37.15 -6.44 0.78
N LEU A 340 -37.15 -5.18 0.36
CA LEU A 340 -38.22 -4.23 0.65
C LEU A 340 -39.41 -4.33 -0.30
N GLY A 341 -39.24 -4.95 -1.48
CA GLY A 341 -40.31 -5.21 -2.46
C GLY A 341 -40.81 -3.93 -3.14
N ASP A 342 -40.53 -3.79 -4.43
CA ASP A 342 -41.17 -2.83 -5.35
C ASP A 342 -41.46 -1.42 -4.78
N ILE A 343 -40.42 -0.63 -4.57
CA ILE A 343 -40.56 0.83 -4.54
C ILE A 343 -39.94 1.35 -5.82
N GLU A 344 -40.74 2.08 -6.61
CA GLU A 344 -40.42 2.68 -7.90
C GLU A 344 -38.93 3.02 -8.01
N MET A 345 -38.28 2.51 -9.06
CA MET A 345 -36.98 3.00 -9.45
C MET A 345 -37.11 4.51 -9.63
N PHE A 346 -36.69 5.30 -8.64
CA PHE A 346 -36.38 6.69 -8.88
C PHE A 346 -35.26 6.65 -9.91
N PRO A 347 -35.48 7.13 -11.15
CA PRO A 347 -34.37 7.33 -12.04
C PRO A 347 -33.46 8.29 -11.28
N LEU A 348 -32.22 7.86 -11.02
CA LEU A 348 -31.15 8.78 -10.71
C LEU A 348 -31.19 9.82 -11.82
N GLY A 349 -31.73 11.01 -11.50
CA GLY A 349 -31.63 12.16 -12.38
C GLY A 349 -30.16 12.27 -12.76
N SER A 350 -29.91 12.23 -14.07
CA SER A 350 -28.59 12.30 -14.65
C SER A 350 -27.81 13.46 -14.05
N ILE A 351 -26.93 13.14 -13.09
CA ILE A 351 -25.73 13.91 -12.78
C ILE A 351 -24.54 13.00 -13.14
N ARG A 352 -24.67 12.22 -14.22
CA ARG A 352 -23.67 11.22 -14.62
C ARG A 352 -23.11 11.38 -16.03
N ASP A 353 -23.59 12.31 -16.84
CA ASP A 353 -23.08 12.46 -18.22
C ASP A 353 -22.26 13.73 -18.52
N GLU A 354 -22.20 14.72 -17.61
CA GLU A 354 -21.39 15.94 -17.85
C GLU A 354 -20.10 16.03 -17.04
N ILE A 355 -19.91 15.22 -15.99
CA ILE A 355 -18.66 15.25 -15.19
C ILE A 355 -17.68 14.13 -15.57
N LEU A 356 -18.17 13.03 -16.15
CA LEU A 356 -17.33 11.86 -16.51
C LEU A 356 -16.71 11.95 -17.91
N LYS A 357 -17.09 12.92 -18.75
CA LYS A 357 -16.54 13.06 -20.11
C LYS A 357 -15.21 13.82 -20.18
N ASP A 358 -14.85 14.56 -19.13
CA ASP A 358 -13.60 15.33 -19.07
C ASP A 358 -12.72 15.02 -17.83
N SER A 359 -13.08 14.01 -17.03
CA SER A 359 -12.25 13.60 -15.90
C SER A 359 -11.35 12.42 -16.29
N VAL A 360 -10.08 12.69 -16.58
CA VAL A 360 -9.04 11.66 -16.57
C VAL A 360 -8.80 11.26 -15.10
N PRO A 361 -9.06 10.01 -14.69
CA PRO A 361 -8.70 9.59 -13.33
C PRO A 361 -7.18 9.67 -13.20
N LEU A 362 -6.70 10.52 -12.28
CA LEU A 362 -5.29 10.57 -11.92
C LEU A 362 -4.92 9.25 -11.23
N GLN A 363 -3.94 8.54 -11.79
CA GLN A 363 -3.31 7.44 -11.09
C GLN A 363 -2.47 8.00 -9.96
N ILE A 364 -2.89 7.69 -8.74
CA ILE A 364 -2.06 7.93 -7.56
C ILE A 364 -1.86 6.54 -6.95
N SER A 365 -1.02 5.75 -7.63
CA SER A 365 -0.56 4.45 -7.15
C SER A 365 0.40 4.65 -5.96
N ARG A 366 0.73 3.52 -5.32
CA ARG A 366 1.62 3.34 -4.18
C ARG A 366 2.89 4.19 -4.37
N MET A 367 2.96 5.31 -3.65
CA MET A 367 4.03 6.32 -3.77
C MET A 367 5.13 6.13 -2.75
#